data_AF-G0LK74-F1
#
_entry.id   AF-G0LK74-F1
#
_cell.length_a   1.000
_cell.length_b   1.000
_cell.length_c   1.000
_cell.angle_alpha   90.00
_cell.angle_beta   90.00
_cell.angle_gamma   90.00
#
_symmetry.space_group_name_H-M   'P 1'
#
loop_
_entity.id
_entity.type
_entity.pdbx_description
1 polymer ?
#
loop_
_entity_poly.entity_id
_entity_poly.type
_entity_poly.pdbx_seq_one_letter_code
_entity_poly.pdbx_strand_id
1 'polypeptide(L)'
;MTDNCKICLREIDEQSIEEHIAADHAGTPASVQEVYADRYNTIFDSNGELRPQYRDDSSDSDDEDSSLHITTSGTGSQNESESHHNDSASSDTNSNTEGAHNLTQSTSNSTNQGSSGSTRSVNRGNGSNSTDTIEIRDDAGQNRLESESVNAISDEGVDNSVSVPGSTPLVGATGNKWQMIGVGGAGNHILDAILLRRETLREQNSPLAQVWDGGLADYAGLNTNIAELGNTFYAQQDRAFSREKLITNGMIGYRHHNYSGAGRNWKVGRTLMQKDFEDEKNAIKDRLDVDQRDLEASQAVMLIHSVTKGTGCGSTPVLAKNIRNLVSEGTGVADATTLSKPILSSVVLPSETEFGASEMVRGVVGMAYLSKHVDGIIPFDNSKLDAQRTDFAVDIDQAALEHYNPPMYTDVNRLLVTFLEAFTMSSTPQSADTTGTERISGEVFDVPDSFRPVQRKYSVASERAYTPAVVMAPVIGTTSASRFDRARLDTLARSTLLQGQLVDFDPKSAWGGTFMAYGPAEKMEELEPLLQDGELTSILSGQDFLAREQYDGPSSVDIYVNQLVVPHVDNVYLWGLIWNPNLPTLERMYKHARELVEQSENKEAQELREAWETIEPLFDCLGRENMG
;
A
#
# COMPACT_ATOMS: atom_id res chain seq x y z
N MET A 1 8.47 -15.00 -32.57
CA MET A 1 7.93 -13.86 -31.81
C MET A 1 6.76 -14.44 -31.08
N THR A 2 6.68 -14.25 -29.77
CA THR A 2 5.52 -14.69 -29.01
C THR A 2 4.53 -13.52 -29.02
N ASP A 3 3.34 -13.79 -29.56
CA ASP A 3 2.30 -12.80 -29.66
C ASP A 3 1.57 -12.78 -28.32
N ASN A 4 1.56 -11.62 -27.65
CA ASN A 4 0.79 -11.43 -26.42
C ASN A 4 -0.60 -10.89 -26.76
N CYS A 5 -1.61 -11.32 -26.00
CA CYS A 5 -2.94 -10.73 -26.09
C CYS A 5 -2.91 -9.29 -25.56
N LYS A 6 -3.40 -8.33 -26.35
CA LYS A 6 -3.42 -6.90 -26.01
C LYS A 6 -4.43 -6.54 -24.91
N ILE A 7 -5.36 -7.44 -24.59
CA ILE A 7 -6.43 -7.21 -23.61
C ILE A 7 -5.96 -7.68 -22.22
N CYS A 8 -5.56 -8.94 -22.06
CA CYS A 8 -5.07 -9.48 -20.79
C CYS A 8 -3.55 -9.36 -20.57
N LEU A 9 -2.78 -8.98 -21.59
CA LEU A 9 -1.31 -8.88 -21.61
C LEU A 9 -0.54 -10.19 -21.40
N ARG A 10 -1.24 -11.33 -21.30
CA ARG A 10 -0.67 -12.69 -21.25
C ARG A 10 -0.01 -13.06 -22.58
N GLU A 11 0.91 -14.02 -22.49
CA GLU A 11 1.38 -14.80 -23.64
C GLU A 11 0.25 -15.73 -24.10
N ILE A 12 0.20 -16.07 -25.38
CA ILE A 12 -0.87 -16.90 -25.97
C ILE A 12 -0.41 -18.36 -25.98
N ASP A 13 -1.14 -19.22 -25.26
CA ASP A 13 -0.88 -20.67 -25.19
C ASP A 13 -1.69 -21.45 -26.25
N GLU A 14 -2.72 -20.81 -26.84
CA GLU A 14 -3.58 -21.30 -27.90
C GLU A 14 -2.90 -21.27 -29.29
N GLN A 15 -3.49 -21.90 -30.31
CA GLN A 15 -2.88 -21.94 -31.66
C GLN A 15 -3.06 -20.61 -32.42
N SER A 16 -3.93 -19.73 -31.95
CA SER A 16 -4.16 -18.39 -32.51
C SER A 16 -4.69 -17.39 -31.47
N ILE A 17 -4.45 -16.10 -31.72
CA ILE A 17 -5.07 -15.01 -30.95
C ILE A 17 -6.60 -15.01 -31.08
N GLU A 18 -7.14 -15.50 -32.21
CA GLU A 18 -8.58 -15.73 -32.38
C GLU A 18 -9.14 -16.75 -31.39
N GLU A 19 -8.45 -17.88 -31.17
CA GLU A 19 -8.83 -18.89 -30.16
C GLU A 19 -8.72 -18.33 -28.73
N HIS A 20 -7.61 -17.66 -28.41
CA HIS A 20 -7.42 -17.03 -27.11
C HIS A 20 -8.51 -16.02 -26.76
N ILE A 21 -8.88 -15.16 -27.73
CA ILE A 21 -9.97 -14.19 -27.55
C ILE A 21 -11.32 -14.89 -27.38
N ALA A 22 -11.54 -16.04 -28.03
CA ALA A 22 -12.76 -16.83 -27.86
C ALA A 22 -12.83 -17.53 -26.48
N ALA A 23 -11.71 -17.99 -25.94
CA ALA A 23 -11.64 -18.61 -24.62
C ALA A 23 -11.72 -17.56 -23.48
N ASP A 24 -10.76 -16.63 -23.42
CA ASP A 24 -10.57 -15.71 -22.30
C ASP A 24 -11.44 -14.43 -22.40
N HIS A 25 -11.95 -14.06 -23.60
CA HIS A 25 -12.57 -12.74 -23.86
C HIS A 25 -13.96 -12.77 -24.53
N ALA A 26 -14.60 -13.93 -24.65
CA ALA A 26 -15.98 -14.04 -25.15
C ALA A 26 -17.02 -13.26 -24.33
N GLY A 27 -16.78 -13.09 -23.02
CA GLY A 27 -17.64 -12.31 -22.13
C GLY A 27 -17.52 -10.78 -22.30
N THR A 28 -16.55 -10.28 -23.07
CA THR A 28 -16.25 -8.84 -23.20
C THR A 28 -16.13 -8.39 -24.68
N PRO A 29 -17.13 -8.66 -25.54
CA PRO A 29 -17.03 -8.40 -26.99
C PRO A 29 -16.76 -6.93 -27.33
N ALA A 30 -17.24 -5.97 -26.53
CA ALA A 30 -16.95 -4.55 -26.72
C ALA A 30 -15.44 -4.23 -26.63
N SER A 31 -14.74 -4.82 -25.66
CA SER A 31 -13.29 -4.68 -25.48
C SER A 31 -12.51 -5.31 -26.63
N VAL A 32 -13.00 -6.44 -27.17
CA VAL A 32 -12.44 -7.05 -28.39
C VAL A 32 -12.65 -6.13 -29.60
N GLN A 33 -13.83 -5.53 -29.74
CA GLN A 33 -14.13 -4.63 -30.86
C GLN A 33 -13.24 -3.38 -30.85
N GLU A 34 -12.87 -2.86 -29.67
CA GLU A 34 -11.95 -1.73 -29.54
C GLU A 34 -10.48 -2.11 -29.84
N VAL A 35 -9.99 -3.22 -29.27
CA VAL A 35 -8.56 -3.58 -29.29
C VAL A 35 -8.15 -4.42 -30.53
N TYR A 36 -9.11 -5.14 -31.12
CA TYR A 36 -8.95 -6.06 -32.25
C TYR A 36 -10.07 -5.90 -33.29
N ALA A 37 -10.40 -4.66 -33.65
CA ALA A 37 -11.42 -4.32 -34.65
C ALA A 37 -11.27 -5.05 -36.01
N ASP A 38 -10.05 -5.42 -36.39
CA ASP A 38 -9.71 -6.20 -37.58
C ASP A 38 -10.15 -7.68 -37.50
N ARG A 39 -10.22 -8.24 -36.29
CA ARG A 39 -10.54 -9.66 -36.03
C ARG A 39 -11.91 -9.86 -35.37
N TYR A 40 -12.51 -8.81 -34.81
CA TYR A 40 -13.83 -8.86 -34.16
C TYR A 40 -14.89 -9.59 -35.02
N ASN A 41 -15.03 -9.18 -36.28
CA ASN A 41 -15.99 -9.80 -37.22
C ASN A 41 -15.64 -11.24 -37.63
N THR A 42 -14.43 -11.71 -37.36
CA THR A 42 -13.98 -13.09 -37.62
C THR A 42 -14.38 -14.02 -36.47
N ILE A 43 -14.39 -13.51 -35.24
CA ILE A 43 -14.63 -14.26 -33.99
C ILE A 43 -16.11 -14.19 -33.59
N PHE A 44 -16.69 -12.99 -33.65
CA PHE A 44 -18.07 -12.69 -33.26
C PHE A 44 -18.99 -12.50 -34.47
N ASP A 45 -20.29 -12.68 -34.25
CA ASP A 45 -21.35 -12.42 -35.22
C ASP A 45 -21.87 -10.96 -35.14
N SER A 46 -22.94 -10.63 -35.88
CA SER A 46 -23.54 -9.28 -35.89
C SER A 46 -24.28 -8.91 -34.61
N ASN A 47 -24.50 -9.85 -33.70
CA ASN A 47 -25.18 -9.67 -32.42
C ASN A 47 -24.19 -9.59 -31.25
N GLY A 48 -22.91 -9.91 -31.49
CA GLY A 48 -21.86 -9.97 -30.47
C GLY A 48 -21.73 -11.35 -29.81
N GLU A 49 -22.33 -12.41 -30.38
CA GLU A 49 -22.10 -13.78 -29.92
C GLU A 49 -20.89 -14.41 -30.63
N LEU A 50 -20.22 -15.37 -29.97
CA LEU A 50 -19.20 -16.21 -30.62
C LEU A 50 -19.77 -16.94 -31.84
N ARG A 51 -19.01 -16.97 -32.94
CA ARG A 51 -19.37 -17.79 -34.12
C ARG A 51 -19.21 -19.29 -33.83
N PRO A 52 -19.97 -20.17 -34.49
CA PRO A 52 -19.96 -21.61 -34.21
C PRO A 52 -18.57 -22.27 -34.26
N GLN A 53 -17.67 -21.79 -35.12
CA GLN A 53 -16.30 -22.29 -35.25
C GLN A 53 -15.39 -22.03 -34.02
N TYR A 54 -15.87 -21.24 -33.06
CA TYR A 54 -15.19 -20.88 -31.81
C TYR A 54 -16.07 -21.18 -30.58
N ARG A 55 -17.20 -21.88 -30.74
CA ARG A 55 -17.95 -22.43 -29.61
C ARG A 55 -17.35 -23.79 -29.28
N ASP A 56 -16.95 -23.97 -28.03
CA ASP A 56 -16.47 -25.26 -27.56
C ASP A 56 -17.69 -26.18 -27.31
N ASP A 57 -17.89 -27.18 -28.17
CA ASP A 57 -19.01 -28.12 -28.11
C ASP A 57 -18.91 -29.10 -26.91
N SER A 58 -17.92 -28.93 -26.02
CA SER A 58 -17.67 -29.77 -24.83
C SER A 58 -18.61 -29.49 -23.63
N SER A 59 -19.89 -29.26 -23.88
CA SER A 59 -20.93 -29.32 -22.85
C SER A 59 -21.63 -30.69 -22.88
N ASP A 60 -21.06 -31.68 -22.18
CA ASP A 60 -21.76 -32.95 -21.91
C ASP A 60 -23.08 -32.66 -21.16
N SER A 61 -24.19 -33.02 -21.79
CA SER A 61 -25.54 -32.77 -21.28
C SER A 61 -26.09 -34.00 -20.53
N ASP A 62 -25.84 -34.08 -19.23
CA ASP A 62 -26.52 -35.03 -18.35
C ASP A 62 -27.86 -34.48 -17.83
N ASP A 63 -28.79 -35.39 -17.55
CA ASP A 63 -30.09 -35.20 -16.86
C ASP A 63 -31.19 -34.33 -17.55
N GLU A 64 -31.71 -34.81 -18.68
CA GLU A 64 -33.18 -34.90 -18.82
C GLU A 64 -33.68 -36.31 -19.20
N ASP A 65 -34.78 -36.68 -18.55
CA ASP A 65 -35.58 -37.91 -18.57
C ASP A 65 -35.74 -38.61 -19.94
N SER A 66 -35.55 -39.95 -19.95
CA SER A 66 -36.34 -40.81 -20.84
C SER A 66 -36.70 -42.16 -20.21
N SER A 67 -37.94 -42.27 -19.74
CA SER A 67 -38.63 -43.53 -19.49
C SER A 67 -38.89 -44.39 -20.77
N LEU A 68 -39.47 -45.60 -20.58
CA LEU A 68 -40.00 -46.55 -21.59
C LEU A 68 -39.07 -47.59 -22.26
N HIS A 69 -38.78 -48.65 -21.48
CA HIS A 69 -39.05 -50.09 -21.79
C HIS A 69 -39.38 -50.58 -23.23
N ILE A 70 -38.90 -51.82 -23.52
CA ILE A 70 -39.46 -52.87 -24.44
C ILE A 70 -39.20 -52.66 -25.96
N THR A 71 -38.66 -53.59 -26.78
CA THR A 71 -37.90 -54.89 -26.67
C THR A 71 -37.10 -55.05 -28.03
N THR A 72 -36.50 -56.16 -28.54
CA THR A 72 -36.60 -57.63 -28.35
C THR A 72 -35.42 -58.40 -29.00
N SER A 73 -35.03 -59.54 -28.39
CA SER A 73 -34.43 -60.79 -28.97
C SER A 73 -33.58 -60.81 -30.27
N GLY A 74 -32.40 -61.45 -30.26
CA GLY A 74 -31.70 -61.84 -31.51
C GLY A 74 -30.34 -62.56 -31.39
N THR A 75 -30.35 -63.87 -31.11
CA THR A 75 -29.24 -64.86 -31.16
C THR A 75 -28.09 -64.69 -32.19
N GLY A 76 -26.83 -64.98 -31.80
CA GLY A 76 -25.70 -65.19 -32.75
C GLY A 76 -24.36 -65.62 -32.10
N SER A 77 -23.88 -66.83 -32.38
CA SER A 77 -22.77 -67.51 -31.65
C SER A 77 -21.33 -67.30 -32.17
N GLN A 78 -20.35 -67.58 -31.27
CA GLN A 78 -19.09 -68.35 -31.50
C GLN A 78 -17.89 -67.78 -32.29
N ASN A 79 -16.78 -67.46 -31.59
CA ASN A 79 -15.51 -68.24 -31.49
C ASN A 79 -14.42 -67.41 -30.73
N GLU A 80 -13.63 -67.95 -29.79
CA GLU A 80 -12.46 -68.87 -29.88
C GLU A 80 -11.23 -68.26 -30.62
N SER A 81 -9.99 -68.23 -30.11
CA SER A 81 -9.42 -68.67 -28.79
C SER A 81 -7.99 -68.11 -28.54
N GLU A 82 -7.59 -68.02 -27.25
CA GLU A 82 -6.26 -68.36 -26.65
C GLU A 82 -4.92 -67.68 -27.11
N SER A 83 -3.84 -67.57 -26.31
CA SER A 83 -3.62 -67.76 -24.84
C SER A 83 -2.25 -67.19 -24.35
N HIS A 84 -1.96 -67.38 -23.04
CA HIS A 84 -0.72 -67.20 -22.24
C HIS A 84 -0.75 -65.99 -21.27
N HIS A 85 -0.87 -66.16 -19.94
CA HIS A 85 0.02 -66.79 -18.92
C HIS A 85 1.28 -65.94 -18.64
N ASN A 86 1.69 -65.62 -17.40
CA ASN A 86 1.38 -66.10 -16.02
C ASN A 86 1.07 -64.90 -15.07
N ASP A 87 0.41 -65.00 -13.90
CA ASP A 87 0.68 -65.78 -12.68
C ASP A 87 2.04 -65.45 -11.98
N SER A 88 2.17 -65.29 -10.66
CA SER A 88 1.17 -65.39 -9.56
C SER A 88 1.59 -64.68 -8.24
N ALA A 89 0.72 -64.75 -7.24
CA ALA A 89 0.61 -63.96 -6.00
C ALA A 89 1.60 -64.20 -4.81
N SER A 90 1.54 -63.26 -3.84
CA SER A 90 1.65 -63.47 -2.36
C SER A 90 3.05 -63.76 -1.75
N SER A 91 3.31 -63.67 -0.43
CA SER A 91 2.42 -63.54 0.76
C SER A 91 3.07 -62.86 2.00
N ASP A 92 2.23 -62.25 2.85
CA ASP A 92 2.25 -62.15 4.34
C ASP A 92 3.55 -61.99 5.17
N THR A 93 3.51 -61.04 6.13
CA THR A 93 3.69 -61.37 7.57
C THR A 93 3.00 -60.33 8.48
N ASN A 94 2.74 -60.66 9.75
CA ASN A 94 1.67 -60.03 10.55
C ASN A 94 1.99 -59.92 12.07
N SER A 95 1.59 -58.82 12.73
CA SER A 95 1.30 -58.65 14.18
C SER A 95 0.79 -57.21 14.43
N ASN A 96 -0.36 -56.93 15.06
CA ASN A 96 -0.86 -57.22 16.42
C ASN A 96 -0.08 -56.50 17.54
N THR A 97 -0.70 -55.89 18.57
CA THR A 97 -2.03 -56.15 19.18
C THR A 97 -2.74 -54.88 19.74
N GLU A 98 -4.08 -54.94 19.81
CA GLU A 98 -5.03 -54.44 20.85
C GLU A 98 -4.83 -53.08 21.59
N GLY A 99 -5.87 -52.27 21.87
CA GLY A 99 -7.28 -52.35 21.46
C GLY A 99 -8.26 -51.48 22.30
N ALA A 100 -9.50 -51.33 21.80
CA ALA A 100 -10.81 -51.27 22.52
C ALA A 100 -11.06 -50.29 23.71
N HIS A 101 -12.25 -49.73 23.96
CA HIS A 101 -13.50 -49.55 23.17
C HIS A 101 -14.44 -48.59 23.95
N ASN A 102 -15.17 -47.69 23.28
CA ASN A 102 -16.65 -47.62 23.29
C ASN A 102 -17.21 -46.30 22.69
N LEU A 103 -18.24 -46.45 21.86
CA LEU A 103 -19.23 -45.40 21.56
C LEU A 103 -20.50 -45.71 22.35
N THR A 104 -21.30 -44.68 22.63
CA THR A 104 -22.77 -44.83 22.61
C THR A 104 -23.41 -43.61 21.97
N GLN A 105 -24.38 -43.85 21.09
CA GLN A 105 -25.32 -42.86 20.55
C GLN A 105 -26.36 -42.51 21.67
N SER A 106 -27.34 -41.60 21.56
CA SER A 106 -28.21 -41.33 20.40
C SER A 106 -29.01 -40.01 20.50
N THR A 107 -29.33 -39.47 19.32
CA THR A 107 -30.62 -38.83 18.94
C THR A 107 -31.32 -37.85 19.90
N SER A 108 -31.21 -36.56 19.54
CA SER A 108 -32.33 -35.67 19.20
C SER A 108 -33.77 -36.01 19.63
N ASN A 109 -34.47 -35.03 20.21
CA ASN A 109 -35.81 -34.66 19.72
C ASN A 109 -36.18 -33.20 20.09
N SER A 110 -37.24 -32.66 19.46
CA SER A 110 -37.53 -31.22 19.42
C SER A 110 -38.96 -30.83 19.84
N THR A 111 -39.22 -29.52 19.84
CA THR A 111 -40.53 -28.82 19.70
C THR A 111 -41.36 -28.46 20.96
N ASN A 112 -41.80 -27.20 20.96
CA ASN A 112 -43.11 -26.62 21.37
C ASN A 112 -43.18 -25.53 22.46
N GLN A 113 -43.30 -24.28 21.98
CA GLN A 113 -44.40 -23.30 22.18
C GLN A 113 -44.80 -22.81 23.60
N GLY A 114 -45.04 -21.49 23.71
CA GLY A 114 -45.64 -20.81 24.87
C GLY A 114 -45.01 -19.43 25.16
N SER A 115 -45.22 -18.38 24.36
CA SER A 115 -46.43 -17.53 24.25
C SER A 115 -46.55 -16.42 25.33
N SER A 116 -46.34 -15.17 24.88
CA SER A 116 -47.02 -13.92 25.31
C SER A 116 -47.09 -13.52 26.80
N GLY A 117 -46.52 -12.36 27.16
CA GLY A 117 -46.73 -11.69 28.45
C GLY A 117 -46.50 -10.19 28.40
N SER A 118 -47.45 -9.41 27.86
CA SER A 118 -47.37 -7.94 27.81
C SER A 118 -48.06 -7.30 29.01
N THR A 119 -47.37 -6.40 29.73
CA THR A 119 -47.97 -5.48 30.70
C THR A 119 -47.40 -4.06 30.53
N ARG A 120 -48.18 -3.05 30.93
CA ARG A 120 -48.02 -1.65 30.49
C ARG A 120 -48.32 -0.70 31.65
N SER A 121 -47.34 0.11 32.05
CA SER A 121 -47.46 1.22 33.02
C SER A 121 -46.40 2.27 32.68
N VAL A 122 -46.62 3.57 32.46
CA VAL A 122 -47.68 4.55 32.81
C VAL A 122 -47.50 5.28 34.17
N ASN A 123 -46.48 6.16 34.19
CA ASN A 123 -46.45 7.48 34.84
C ASN A 123 -45.25 8.24 34.23
N ARG A 124 -45.25 9.49 33.75
CA ARG A 124 -46.17 10.65 33.79
C ARG A 124 -46.12 11.50 35.08
N GLY A 125 -45.38 12.61 35.05
CA GLY A 125 -45.57 13.75 35.97
C GLY A 125 -44.37 14.69 36.19
N ASN A 126 -44.34 15.83 35.48
CA ASN A 126 -43.65 17.12 35.78
C ASN A 126 -42.11 17.11 36.00
N GLY A 127 -41.39 18.23 35.85
CA GLY A 127 -41.76 19.60 35.41
C GLY A 127 -41.03 20.69 36.22
N SER A 128 -40.87 21.90 35.64
CA SER A 128 -39.87 22.96 36.01
C SER A 128 -38.45 22.62 35.52
N ASN A 129 -37.64 23.48 34.87
CA ASN A 129 -37.56 24.95 34.71
C ASN A 129 -37.30 25.75 36.00
N SER A 130 -36.02 26.02 36.31
CA SER A 130 -35.58 27.13 37.16
C SER A 130 -34.51 27.95 36.42
N THR A 131 -34.88 29.15 35.97
CA THR A 131 -33.95 30.15 35.44
C THR A 131 -33.62 31.14 36.56
N ASP A 132 -32.52 30.92 37.27
CA ASP A 132 -32.06 31.85 38.31
C ASP A 132 -31.10 32.90 37.71
N THR A 133 -31.68 34.05 37.37
CA THR A 133 -30.94 35.27 37.02
C THR A 133 -30.18 35.81 38.24
N ILE A 134 -28.87 35.97 38.12
CA ILE A 134 -28.06 36.77 39.05
C ILE A 134 -27.50 37.97 38.29
N GLU A 135 -28.26 39.07 38.29
CA GLU A 135 -27.70 40.40 38.10
C GLU A 135 -27.28 40.96 39.46
N ILE A 136 -26.09 41.56 39.57
CA ILE A 136 -25.79 42.81 40.32
C ILE A 136 -24.37 43.26 39.92
N ARG A 137 -24.30 44.38 39.19
CA ARG A 137 -23.22 45.40 39.14
C ARG A 137 -21.82 44.99 38.65
N ASP A 138 -21.33 45.56 37.55
CA ASP A 138 -20.89 46.96 37.29
C ASP A 138 -19.44 47.21 37.71
N ASP A 139 -18.49 47.06 36.79
CA ASP A 139 -17.41 48.03 36.59
C ASP A 139 -16.72 47.81 35.21
N ALA A 140 -16.80 48.77 34.29
CA ALA A 140 -16.17 48.65 32.96
C ALA A 140 -15.94 49.99 32.23
N GLY A 141 -14.70 50.19 31.76
CA GLY A 141 -14.39 50.83 30.47
C GLY A 141 -14.64 52.33 30.31
N GLN A 142 -13.57 53.14 30.46
CA GLN A 142 -13.48 54.45 29.80
C GLN A 142 -12.70 54.35 28.48
N ASN A 143 -13.13 55.14 27.49
CA ASN A 143 -12.45 55.47 26.21
C ASN A 143 -12.28 54.26 25.24
N ARG A 144 -12.89 54.19 24.06
CA ARG A 144 -13.35 55.19 23.06
C ARG A 144 -12.23 56.03 22.45
N LEU A 145 -11.87 55.70 21.21
CA LEU A 145 -11.78 56.65 20.09
C LEU A 145 -11.85 55.87 18.75
N GLU A 146 -12.78 56.27 17.88
CA GLU A 146 -12.94 55.79 16.51
C GLU A 146 -12.61 56.94 15.52
N SER A 147 -12.86 56.71 14.23
CA SER A 147 -12.85 57.66 13.10
C SER A 147 -11.45 57.96 12.50
N GLU A 148 -11.30 58.13 11.18
CA GLU A 148 -12.31 58.06 10.10
C GLU A 148 -11.68 57.66 8.75
N SER A 149 -12.52 57.30 7.78
CA SER A 149 -12.14 56.78 6.46
C SER A 149 -12.31 57.80 5.33
N VAL A 150 -11.50 57.68 4.26
CA VAL A 150 -11.72 58.37 2.97
C VAL A 150 -11.34 57.44 1.82
N ASN A 151 -12.22 57.29 0.83
CA ASN A 151 -11.99 56.52 -0.40
C ASN A 151 -11.49 57.39 -1.55
N ALA A 152 -10.66 56.81 -2.43
CA ALA A 152 -10.40 57.25 -3.81
C ALA A 152 -10.21 56.00 -4.71
N ILE A 153 -10.38 56.13 -6.02
CA ILE A 153 -10.64 55.03 -6.97
C ILE A 153 -9.62 55.03 -8.14
N SER A 154 -9.51 53.91 -8.87
CA SER A 154 -8.66 53.59 -10.04
C SER A 154 -7.18 53.31 -9.72
N ASP A 155 -6.50 52.39 -10.40
CA ASP A 155 -6.69 51.90 -11.78
C ASP A 155 -6.66 50.35 -11.94
N GLU A 156 -6.92 49.85 -13.15
CA GLU A 156 -7.22 48.43 -13.44
C GLU A 156 -6.00 47.50 -13.58
N GLY A 157 -6.13 46.27 -13.06
CA GLY A 157 -5.24 45.13 -13.32
C GLY A 157 -6.04 43.83 -13.34
N VAL A 158 -6.01 43.10 -14.46
CA VAL A 158 -6.89 41.94 -14.69
C VAL A 158 -6.32 40.68 -14.04
N ASP A 159 -6.84 40.33 -12.86
CA ASP A 159 -6.60 39.04 -12.19
C ASP A 159 -7.72 38.06 -12.58
N ASN A 160 -7.36 36.98 -13.28
CA ASN A 160 -8.31 36.06 -13.93
C ASN A 160 -8.41 34.72 -13.18
N SER A 161 -8.51 34.79 -11.85
CA SER A 161 -8.71 33.65 -10.95
C SER A 161 -10.19 33.25 -10.87
N VAL A 162 -10.64 32.42 -11.82
CA VAL A 162 -12.01 31.85 -11.81
C VAL A 162 -12.13 30.79 -10.70
N SER A 163 -12.64 31.21 -9.55
CA SER A 163 -12.95 30.32 -8.42
C SER A 163 -14.09 29.36 -8.76
N VAL A 164 -13.81 28.06 -8.81
CA VAL A 164 -14.82 27.00 -8.98
C VAL A 164 -15.38 26.60 -7.60
N PRO A 165 -16.70 26.49 -7.41
CA PRO A 165 -17.26 25.97 -6.15
C PRO A 165 -17.03 24.45 -6.07
N GLY A 166 -16.19 24.01 -5.14
CA GLY A 166 -15.93 22.59 -4.89
C GLY A 166 -14.64 22.36 -4.10
N SER A 167 -13.55 23.03 -4.49
CA SER A 167 -12.23 22.90 -3.88
C SER A 167 -11.73 24.22 -3.30
N THR A 168 -12.09 24.49 -2.05
CA THR A 168 -11.40 25.51 -1.24
C THR A 168 -10.01 24.96 -0.90
N PRO A 169 -8.89 25.62 -1.26
CA PRO A 169 -7.57 25.18 -0.80
C PRO A 169 -7.48 25.36 0.72
N LEU A 170 -6.78 24.46 1.43
CA LEU A 170 -6.62 24.48 2.89
C LEU A 170 -5.61 25.55 3.37
N VAL A 171 -5.80 26.79 2.92
CA VAL A 171 -4.96 27.94 3.27
C VAL A 171 -5.07 28.22 4.77
N GLY A 172 -4.05 27.81 5.52
CA GLY A 172 -3.94 28.07 6.96
C GLY A 172 -4.13 26.86 7.88
N ALA A 173 -4.24 25.64 7.34
CA ALA A 173 -4.18 24.42 8.16
C ALA A 173 -2.75 24.21 8.71
N THR A 174 -2.47 24.75 9.91
CA THR A 174 -1.17 24.58 10.57
C THR A 174 -1.02 23.16 11.10
N GLY A 175 -0.53 22.23 10.27
CA GLY A 175 -0.21 20.89 10.76
C GLY A 175 0.21 19.80 9.77
N ASN A 176 0.03 20.02 8.47
CA ASN A 176 -0.09 18.89 7.53
C ASN A 176 1.21 18.06 7.37
N LYS A 177 1.06 16.73 7.44
CA LYS A 177 2.19 15.80 7.58
C LYS A 177 2.93 15.50 6.27
N TRP A 178 2.21 15.12 5.22
CA TRP A 178 2.78 14.53 4.00
C TRP A 178 2.57 15.40 2.76
N GLN A 179 3.63 15.68 2.00
CA GLN A 179 3.49 15.75 0.54
C GLN A 179 3.51 14.31 0.00
N MET A 180 2.43 13.82 -0.61
CA MET A 180 2.40 12.48 -1.22
C MET A 180 2.54 12.53 -2.74
N ILE A 181 3.44 11.75 -3.33
CA ILE A 181 3.62 11.74 -4.79
C ILE A 181 3.57 10.31 -5.34
N GLY A 182 2.51 9.99 -6.08
CA GLY A 182 2.39 8.75 -6.85
C GLY A 182 3.20 8.83 -8.14
N VAL A 183 3.99 7.79 -8.45
CA VAL A 183 4.85 7.77 -9.66
C VAL A 183 4.66 6.49 -10.47
N GLY A 184 4.05 6.63 -11.65
CA GLY A 184 3.64 5.52 -12.52
C GLY A 184 2.36 4.83 -12.04
N GLY A 185 1.73 4.00 -12.88
CA GLY A 185 0.43 3.38 -12.59
C GLY A 185 0.28 2.83 -11.16
N ALA A 186 1.21 1.98 -10.69
CA ALA A 186 1.16 1.43 -9.33
C ALA A 186 1.18 2.51 -8.22
N GLY A 187 1.97 3.57 -8.38
CA GLY A 187 2.00 4.67 -7.42
C GLY A 187 0.73 5.52 -7.42
N ASN A 188 0.14 5.71 -8.61
CA ASN A 188 -1.10 6.47 -8.77
C ASN A 188 -2.34 5.69 -8.29
N HIS A 189 -2.39 4.37 -8.50
CA HIS A 189 -3.48 3.54 -7.97
C HIS A 189 -3.48 3.47 -6.43
N ILE A 190 -2.29 3.43 -5.80
CA ILE A 190 -2.18 3.56 -4.34
C ILE A 190 -2.62 4.96 -3.87
N LEU A 191 -2.21 6.03 -4.58
CA LEU A 191 -2.69 7.38 -4.28
C LEU A 191 -4.21 7.47 -4.39
N ASP A 192 -4.82 6.90 -5.44
CA ASP A 192 -6.27 6.79 -5.57
C ASP A 192 -6.89 6.02 -4.41
N ALA A 193 -6.30 4.91 -3.95
CA ALA A 193 -6.81 4.18 -2.79
C ALA A 193 -6.77 5.01 -1.49
N ILE A 194 -5.76 5.87 -1.31
CA ILE A 194 -5.68 6.83 -0.19
C ILE A 194 -6.78 7.90 -0.31
N LEU A 195 -6.99 8.45 -1.50
CA LEU A 195 -8.01 9.48 -1.75
C LEU A 195 -9.44 8.92 -1.64
N LEU A 196 -9.66 7.71 -2.13
CA LEU A 196 -10.93 6.98 -1.98
C LEU A 196 -11.19 6.60 -0.51
N ARG A 197 -10.16 6.23 0.26
CA ARG A 197 -10.29 6.04 1.72
C ARG A 197 -10.73 7.33 2.41
N ARG A 198 -10.13 8.48 2.04
CA ARG A 198 -10.51 9.81 2.55
C ARG A 198 -11.97 10.15 2.23
N GLU A 199 -12.43 9.96 0.99
CA GLU A 199 -13.85 10.21 0.65
C GLU A 199 -14.80 9.22 1.33
N THR A 200 -14.46 7.93 1.38
CA THR A 200 -15.24 6.91 2.08
C THR A 200 -15.47 7.31 3.54
N LEU A 201 -14.42 7.78 4.22
CA LEU A 201 -14.50 8.26 5.60
C LEU A 201 -15.35 9.53 5.74
N ARG A 202 -15.27 10.48 4.79
CA ARG A 202 -16.09 11.69 4.76
C ARG A 202 -17.57 11.36 4.56
N GLU A 203 -17.90 10.48 3.61
CA GLU A 203 -19.28 10.04 3.35
C GLU A 203 -19.88 9.27 4.53
N GLN A 204 -19.08 8.41 5.17
CA GLN A 204 -19.43 7.73 6.42
C GLN A 204 -19.53 8.70 7.63
N ASN A 205 -19.18 9.98 7.47
CA ASN A 205 -19.09 10.98 8.54
C ASN A 205 -18.16 10.53 9.69
N SER A 206 -17.15 9.72 9.37
CA SER A 206 -16.21 9.15 10.33
C SER A 206 -15.18 10.20 10.76
N PRO A 207 -14.93 10.39 12.07
CA PRO A 207 -13.89 11.32 12.56
C PRO A 207 -12.49 10.99 12.03
N LEU A 208 -12.21 9.75 11.61
CA LEU A 208 -10.95 9.38 10.98
C LEU A 208 -10.70 10.09 9.63
N ALA A 209 -11.71 10.71 9.00
CA ALA A 209 -11.49 11.60 7.85
C ALA A 209 -10.45 12.70 8.17
N GLN A 210 -10.43 13.21 9.40
CA GLN A 210 -9.49 14.23 9.87
C GLN A 210 -8.02 13.76 9.86
N VAL A 211 -7.77 12.44 9.90
CA VAL A 211 -6.42 11.87 9.77
C VAL A 211 -5.84 12.16 8.40
N TRP A 212 -6.66 12.08 7.35
CA TRP A 212 -6.24 12.36 5.97
C TRP A 212 -6.36 13.85 5.64
N ASP A 213 -7.42 14.53 6.09
CA ASP A 213 -7.62 15.97 5.85
C ASP A 213 -6.58 16.85 6.56
N GLY A 214 -6.09 16.45 7.74
CA GLY A 214 -4.95 17.07 8.43
C GLY A 214 -3.61 16.34 8.22
N GLY A 215 -3.60 15.19 7.54
CA GLY A 215 -2.41 14.40 7.26
C GLY A 215 -1.76 14.71 5.92
N LEU A 216 -2.55 15.09 4.92
CA LEU A 216 -2.07 15.46 3.59
C LEU A 216 -1.84 16.98 3.51
N ALA A 217 -0.62 17.39 3.17
CA ALA A 217 -0.31 18.79 2.85
C ALA A 217 -0.80 19.11 1.43
N ASP A 218 -0.29 18.35 0.48
CA ASP A 218 -0.71 18.30 -0.91
C ASP A 218 -0.29 16.94 -1.51
N TYR A 219 -0.82 16.58 -2.68
CA TYR A 219 -0.57 15.30 -3.32
C TYR A 219 -0.60 15.37 -4.85
N ALA A 220 0.29 14.61 -5.48
CA ALA A 220 0.52 14.65 -6.91
C ALA A 220 0.53 13.25 -7.54
N GLY A 221 -0.25 13.04 -8.59
CA GLY A 221 -0.19 11.86 -9.44
C GLY A 221 0.65 12.11 -10.69
N LEU A 222 1.77 11.39 -10.85
CA LEU A 222 2.74 11.59 -11.94
C LEU A 222 2.89 10.31 -12.80
N ASN A 223 3.00 10.46 -14.12
CA ASN A 223 3.25 9.30 -15.01
C ASN A 223 3.96 9.65 -16.33
N THR A 224 4.50 8.66 -17.04
CA THR A 224 4.87 8.75 -18.46
C THR A 224 3.77 8.23 -19.40
N ASN A 225 2.75 7.54 -18.89
CA ASN A 225 1.56 7.14 -19.67
C ASN A 225 0.34 8.01 -19.33
N ILE A 226 -0.21 8.70 -20.33
CA ILE A 226 -1.39 9.59 -20.16
C ILE A 226 -2.69 8.80 -19.97
N ALA A 227 -2.81 7.59 -20.53
CA ALA A 227 -4.01 6.76 -20.38
C ALA A 227 -4.11 6.19 -18.96
N GLU A 228 -2.99 5.69 -18.41
CA GLU A 228 -2.91 5.30 -17.00
C GLU A 228 -3.30 6.46 -16.08
N LEU A 229 -2.69 7.64 -16.26
CA LEU A 229 -2.92 8.77 -15.35
C LEU A 229 -4.32 9.39 -15.52
N GLY A 230 -4.84 9.48 -16.75
CA GLY A 230 -6.17 10.01 -17.04
C GLY A 230 -7.34 9.13 -16.58
N ASN A 231 -7.05 7.90 -16.17
CA ASN A 231 -8.02 6.95 -15.62
C ASN A 231 -7.99 6.90 -14.07
N THR A 232 -7.30 7.82 -13.41
CA THR A 232 -7.21 7.87 -11.94
C THR A 232 -8.35 8.68 -11.31
N PHE A 233 -8.74 8.32 -10.08
CA PHE A 233 -9.67 9.12 -9.27
C PHE A 233 -9.13 10.54 -9.06
N TYR A 234 -7.83 10.63 -8.73
CA TYR A 234 -7.06 11.87 -8.64
C TYR A 234 -7.27 12.79 -9.86
N ALA A 235 -7.10 12.28 -11.08
CA ALA A 235 -7.21 13.09 -12.29
C ALA A 235 -8.66 13.40 -12.68
N GLN A 236 -9.59 12.45 -12.49
CA GLN A 236 -10.96 12.59 -12.99
C GLN A 236 -11.90 13.34 -12.04
N GLN A 237 -11.83 13.06 -10.74
CA GLN A 237 -12.80 13.53 -9.75
C GLN A 237 -12.20 14.59 -8.83
N ASP A 238 -11.05 14.30 -8.20
CA ASP A 238 -10.44 15.18 -7.18
C ASP A 238 -9.91 16.49 -7.78
N ARG A 239 -9.02 16.38 -8.78
CA ARG A 239 -8.46 17.54 -9.50
C ARG A 239 -9.26 17.95 -10.74
N ALA A 240 -10.18 17.10 -11.19
CA ALA A 240 -11.03 17.29 -12.38
C ALA A 240 -10.26 17.84 -13.61
N PHE A 241 -9.12 17.23 -13.95
CA PHE A 241 -8.22 17.75 -14.97
C PHE A 241 -8.75 17.60 -16.39
N SER A 242 -8.72 18.71 -17.15
CA SER A 242 -8.73 18.62 -18.60
C SER A 242 -7.47 17.91 -19.10
N ARG A 243 -7.54 17.28 -20.28
CA ARG A 243 -6.39 16.59 -20.89
C ARG A 243 -5.15 17.50 -21.04
N GLU A 244 -5.32 18.80 -21.22
CA GLU A 244 -4.22 19.77 -21.31
C GLU A 244 -3.57 20.05 -19.95
N LYS A 245 -4.36 20.20 -18.88
CA LYS A 245 -3.85 20.26 -17.51
C LYS A 245 -3.14 18.97 -17.13
N LEU A 246 -3.73 17.82 -17.43
CA LEU A 246 -3.12 16.51 -17.17
C LEU A 246 -1.75 16.37 -17.85
N ILE A 247 -1.64 16.80 -19.12
CA ILE A 247 -0.36 16.81 -19.86
C ILE A 247 0.65 17.76 -19.23
N THR A 248 0.22 18.93 -18.75
CA THR A 248 1.13 19.96 -18.22
C THR A 248 1.59 19.67 -16.78
N ASN A 249 0.67 19.17 -15.93
CA ASN A 249 0.86 19.03 -14.49
C ASN A 249 1.25 17.61 -14.05
N GLY A 250 0.77 16.57 -14.75
CA GLY A 250 0.95 15.17 -14.35
C GLY A 250 1.96 14.38 -15.18
N MET A 251 2.26 14.81 -16.41
CA MET A 251 3.12 14.02 -17.30
C MET A 251 4.61 14.30 -17.07
N ILE A 252 5.39 13.24 -16.93
CA ILE A 252 6.85 13.21 -16.85
C ILE A 252 7.43 13.29 -18.28
N GLY A 253 8.47 14.07 -18.50
CA GLY A 253 9.08 14.34 -19.81
C GLY A 253 8.22 15.22 -20.70
N TYR A 254 7.76 16.37 -20.20
CA TYR A 254 6.81 17.23 -20.91
C TYR A 254 7.33 17.67 -22.29
N ARG A 255 6.55 17.39 -23.35
CA ARG A 255 6.89 17.61 -24.78
C ARG A 255 8.12 16.83 -25.28
N HIS A 256 8.66 15.87 -24.53
CA HIS A 256 9.83 15.06 -24.93
C HIS A 256 9.48 13.66 -25.46
N HIS A 257 8.20 13.25 -25.45
CA HIS A 257 7.71 11.98 -26.00
C HIS A 257 6.18 12.02 -26.23
N ASN A 258 5.61 10.93 -26.76
CA ASN A 258 4.20 10.82 -27.13
C ASN A 258 3.26 10.41 -25.99
N TYR A 259 3.72 10.42 -24.73
CA TYR A 259 2.93 10.08 -23.54
C TYR A 259 2.40 8.64 -23.49
N SER A 260 3.11 7.72 -24.13
CA SER A 260 2.77 6.28 -24.26
C SER A 260 3.37 5.38 -23.17
N GLY A 261 3.96 5.95 -22.12
CA GLY A 261 4.64 5.20 -21.07
C GLY A 261 6.10 4.81 -21.38
N ALA A 262 6.90 4.65 -20.32
CA ALA A 262 8.25 4.09 -20.36
C ALA A 262 8.27 2.54 -20.41
N GLY A 263 7.10 1.89 -20.28
CA GLY A 263 6.96 0.43 -20.26
C GLY A 263 7.80 -0.22 -19.16
N ARG A 264 8.54 -1.29 -19.51
CA ARG A 264 9.53 -1.94 -18.63
C ARG A 264 10.90 -1.24 -18.61
N ASN A 265 11.14 -0.16 -19.37
CA ASN A 265 12.48 0.44 -19.48
C ASN A 265 12.71 1.58 -18.48
N TRP A 266 13.40 1.28 -17.38
CA TRP A 266 13.76 2.25 -16.34
C TRP A 266 14.64 3.40 -16.86
N LYS A 267 15.51 3.17 -17.85
CA LYS A 267 16.34 4.23 -18.43
C LYS A 267 15.50 5.26 -19.17
N VAL A 268 14.37 4.86 -19.76
CA VAL A 268 13.43 5.81 -20.39
C VAL A 268 12.75 6.68 -19.33
N GLY A 269 12.23 6.09 -18.25
CA GLY A 269 11.66 6.85 -17.13
C GLY A 269 12.66 7.86 -16.54
N ARG A 270 13.90 7.40 -16.27
CA ARG A 270 15.01 8.23 -15.78
C ARG A 270 15.32 9.39 -16.72
N THR A 271 15.52 9.12 -18.02
CA THR A 271 15.82 10.18 -19.01
C THR A 271 14.67 11.18 -19.16
N LEU A 272 13.42 10.72 -19.15
CA LEU A 272 12.26 11.61 -19.27
C LEU A 272 12.11 12.53 -18.04
N MET A 273 12.30 12.00 -16.83
CA MET A 273 12.33 12.83 -15.62
C MET A 273 13.56 13.75 -15.57
N GLN A 274 14.71 13.36 -16.15
CA GLN A 274 15.87 14.26 -16.25
C GLN A 274 15.58 15.48 -17.15
N LYS A 275 14.87 15.29 -18.27
CA LYS A 275 14.50 16.38 -19.20
C LYS A 275 13.62 17.47 -18.55
N ASP A 276 12.89 17.12 -17.50
CA ASP A 276 12.07 18.04 -16.69
C ASP A 276 12.90 18.96 -15.77
N PHE A 277 14.20 18.69 -15.61
CA PHE A 277 15.14 19.50 -14.81
C PHE A 277 16.43 19.87 -15.60
N GLU A 278 16.35 19.87 -16.93
CA GLU A 278 17.42 20.32 -17.83
C GLU A 278 17.18 21.77 -18.31
N ASP A 279 18.25 22.46 -18.74
CA ASP A 279 18.22 23.83 -19.29
C ASP A 279 17.55 24.87 -18.37
N GLU A 280 18.01 24.96 -17.12
CA GLU A 280 17.52 25.87 -16.06
C GLU A 280 16.06 25.65 -15.61
N LYS A 281 15.31 24.74 -16.26
CA LYS A 281 13.96 24.33 -15.85
C LYS A 281 13.97 23.65 -14.48
N ASN A 282 12.90 23.86 -13.71
CA ASN A 282 12.59 23.05 -12.55
C ASN A 282 11.09 22.73 -12.57
N ALA A 283 10.72 21.57 -13.11
CA ALA A 283 9.32 21.22 -13.31
C ALA A 283 8.46 21.25 -12.03
N ILE A 284 9.03 21.10 -10.83
CA ILE A 284 8.30 21.26 -9.55
C ILE A 284 7.85 22.72 -9.37
N LYS A 285 8.68 23.70 -9.73
CA LYS A 285 8.35 25.13 -9.70
C LYS A 285 7.49 25.56 -10.89
N ASP A 286 7.76 24.97 -12.06
CA ASP A 286 7.32 25.52 -13.35
C ASP A 286 5.97 24.95 -13.85
N ARG A 287 5.59 23.72 -13.45
CA ARG A 287 4.43 23.05 -14.08
C ARG A 287 3.76 21.91 -13.29
N LEU A 288 4.48 21.14 -12.48
CA LEU A 288 3.95 19.91 -11.87
C LEU A 288 2.88 20.24 -10.83
N ASP A 289 1.98 19.30 -10.56
CA ASP A 289 0.95 19.46 -9.53
C ASP A 289 1.50 19.24 -8.11
N VAL A 290 2.54 20.00 -7.75
CA VAL A 290 3.23 19.95 -6.46
C VAL A 290 3.42 21.40 -6.01
N ASP A 291 2.56 21.92 -5.13
CA ASP A 291 2.72 23.31 -4.67
C ASP A 291 4.02 23.43 -3.86
N GLN A 292 4.93 24.33 -4.27
CA GLN A 292 6.21 24.49 -3.58
C GLN A 292 6.02 24.87 -2.10
N ARG A 293 4.96 25.60 -1.74
CA ARG A 293 4.70 26.07 -0.37
C ARG A 293 4.21 24.92 0.51
N ASP A 294 3.37 24.03 -0.02
CA ASP A 294 2.89 22.86 0.72
C ASP A 294 3.99 21.77 0.80
N LEU A 295 4.81 21.66 -0.25
CA LEU A 295 6.06 20.90 -0.22
C LEU A 295 7.05 21.46 0.81
N GLU A 296 7.12 22.78 1.02
CA GLU A 296 7.96 23.42 2.04
C GLU A 296 7.35 23.32 3.45
N ALA A 297 6.02 23.42 3.60
CA ALA A 297 5.31 23.41 4.89
C ALA A 297 5.08 22.01 5.48
N SER A 298 4.99 20.96 4.65
CA SER A 298 4.81 19.56 5.07
C SER A 298 5.86 19.08 6.07
N GLN A 299 5.49 18.19 7.01
CA GLN A 299 6.49 17.56 7.89
C GLN A 299 7.49 16.68 7.11
N ALA A 300 7.02 15.98 6.07
CA ALA A 300 7.81 15.05 5.26
C ALA A 300 7.23 14.84 3.84
N VAL A 301 8.02 14.23 2.97
CA VAL A 301 7.61 13.79 1.63
C VAL A 301 7.51 12.26 1.60
N MET A 302 6.43 11.72 1.02
CA MET A 302 6.25 10.30 0.76
C MET A 302 6.12 10.06 -0.75
N LEU A 303 7.10 9.36 -1.32
CA LEU A 303 7.09 8.94 -2.72
C LEU A 303 6.49 7.54 -2.81
N ILE A 304 5.53 7.30 -3.71
CA ILE A 304 4.79 6.04 -3.80
C ILE A 304 4.95 5.47 -5.21
N HIS A 305 5.56 4.29 -5.34
CA HIS A 305 5.80 3.68 -6.66
C HIS A 305 6.12 2.18 -6.60
N SER A 306 6.28 1.55 -7.76
CA SER A 306 6.95 0.25 -7.90
C SER A 306 8.38 0.43 -8.43
N VAL A 307 9.30 -0.44 -8.01
CA VAL A 307 10.70 -0.47 -8.49
C VAL A 307 10.94 -1.33 -9.73
N THR A 308 9.97 -2.08 -10.23
CA THR A 308 10.14 -2.96 -11.40
C THR A 308 9.42 -2.50 -12.67
N LYS A 309 8.49 -1.53 -12.56
CA LYS A 309 7.84 -0.84 -13.70
C LYS A 309 8.64 0.42 -14.09
N GLY A 310 8.84 0.67 -15.38
CA GLY A 310 9.86 1.59 -15.90
C GLY A 310 9.71 3.05 -15.46
N THR A 311 8.48 3.55 -15.32
CA THR A 311 8.21 4.89 -14.80
C THR A 311 8.70 5.05 -13.36
N GLY A 312 8.20 4.25 -12.41
CA GLY A 312 8.57 4.37 -11.00
C GLY A 312 10.05 4.09 -10.75
N CYS A 313 10.57 3.00 -11.31
CA CYS A 313 11.98 2.59 -11.21
C CYS A 313 12.95 3.70 -11.65
N GLY A 314 12.68 4.33 -12.80
CA GLY A 314 13.58 5.32 -13.38
C GLY A 314 13.39 6.75 -12.87
N SER A 315 12.13 7.16 -12.69
CA SER A 315 11.77 8.56 -12.45
C SER A 315 11.88 8.95 -10.98
N THR A 316 11.45 8.09 -10.04
CA THR A 316 11.40 8.45 -8.61
C THR A 316 12.76 8.84 -8.03
N PRO A 317 13.88 8.16 -8.34
CA PRO A 317 15.20 8.60 -7.86
C PRO A 317 15.61 10.00 -8.35
N VAL A 318 15.23 10.37 -9.58
CA VAL A 318 15.52 11.70 -10.15
C VAL A 318 14.62 12.76 -9.49
N LEU A 319 13.36 12.45 -9.25
CA LEU A 319 12.43 13.31 -8.53
C LEU A 319 12.88 13.54 -7.08
N ALA A 320 13.21 12.47 -6.35
CA ALA A 320 13.73 12.52 -4.98
C ALA A 320 14.95 13.43 -4.86
N LYS A 321 15.89 13.34 -5.81
CA LYS A 321 17.07 14.21 -5.87
C LYS A 321 16.68 15.68 -6.02
N ASN A 322 15.77 16.00 -6.94
CA ASN A 322 15.38 17.39 -7.20
C ASN A 322 14.53 17.99 -6.08
N ILE A 323 13.69 17.19 -5.42
CA ILE A 323 13.00 17.58 -4.17
C ILE A 323 14.01 17.85 -3.06
N ARG A 324 15.02 16.98 -2.87
CA ARG A 324 16.09 17.19 -1.87
C ARG A 324 16.86 18.49 -2.14
N ASN A 325 17.24 18.74 -3.40
CA ASN A 325 17.90 19.99 -3.79
C ASN A 325 17.02 21.21 -3.46
N LEU A 326 15.76 21.20 -3.90
CA LEU A 326 14.81 22.30 -3.69
C LEU A 326 14.62 22.64 -2.21
N VAL A 327 14.39 21.64 -1.37
CA VAL A 327 14.17 21.84 0.07
C VAL A 327 15.47 22.24 0.79
N SER A 328 16.63 21.79 0.32
CA SER A 328 17.93 22.26 0.83
C SER A 328 18.26 23.70 0.40
N GLU A 329 17.90 24.11 -0.82
CA GLU A 329 18.06 25.49 -1.31
C GLU A 329 17.20 26.48 -0.53
N GLY A 330 15.93 26.14 -0.26
CA GLY A 330 14.95 27.03 0.36
C GLY A 330 15.25 27.42 1.81
N THR A 331 15.99 26.62 2.57
CA THR A 331 16.27 26.89 3.99
C THR A 331 17.32 27.97 4.24
N GLY A 332 18.18 28.28 3.26
CA GLY A 332 19.19 29.34 3.36
C GLY A 332 20.30 29.14 4.41
N VAL A 333 20.32 28.01 5.13
CA VAL A 333 21.32 27.70 6.17
C VAL A 333 22.38 26.76 5.61
N ALA A 334 23.62 27.24 5.53
CA ALA A 334 24.75 26.50 4.97
C ALA A 334 25.40 25.48 5.94
N ASP A 335 24.79 25.22 7.09
CA ASP A 335 25.31 24.29 8.11
C ASP A 335 24.77 22.87 7.91
N ALA A 336 25.70 21.91 7.86
CA ALA A 336 25.42 20.46 7.78
C ALA A 336 24.77 19.86 9.05
N THR A 337 24.40 20.69 10.03
CA THR A 337 23.69 20.32 11.25
C THR A 337 22.18 20.58 11.18
N THR A 338 21.70 21.29 10.16
CA THR A 338 20.27 21.56 9.97
C THR A 338 19.56 20.29 9.51
N LEU A 339 18.59 19.81 10.30
CA LEU A 339 17.88 18.55 10.04
C LEU A 339 17.01 18.67 8.76
N SER A 340 17.48 18.09 7.65
CA SER A 340 16.74 18.13 6.39
C SER A 340 15.37 17.45 6.51
N LYS A 341 14.38 17.97 5.76
CA LYS A 341 13.02 17.40 5.66
C LYS A 341 13.12 15.93 5.22
N PRO A 342 12.48 14.98 5.94
CA PRO A 342 12.44 13.59 5.53
C PRO A 342 11.83 13.42 4.14
N ILE A 343 12.48 12.62 3.32
CA ILE A 343 11.88 12.03 2.11
C ILE A 343 11.88 10.52 2.32
N LEU A 344 10.69 9.92 2.37
CA LEU A 344 10.50 8.47 2.43
C LEU A 344 9.97 7.95 1.10
N SER A 345 10.14 6.65 0.85
CA SER A 345 9.61 5.99 -0.34
C SER A 345 8.87 4.70 0.01
N SER A 346 7.56 4.68 -0.24
CA SER A 346 6.72 3.48 -0.25
C SER A 346 6.92 2.74 -1.57
N VAL A 347 7.45 1.51 -1.50
CA VAL A 347 7.91 0.75 -2.67
C VAL A 347 7.18 -0.58 -2.80
N VAL A 348 6.48 -0.77 -3.91
CA VAL A 348 5.89 -2.06 -4.28
C VAL A 348 6.91 -2.95 -4.99
N LEU A 349 7.22 -4.08 -4.37
CA LEU A 349 7.93 -5.22 -4.95
C LEU A 349 6.92 -6.16 -5.64
N PRO A 350 7.23 -6.72 -6.83
CA PRO A 350 6.36 -7.67 -7.51
C PRO A 350 6.27 -9.00 -6.74
N SER A 351 5.23 -9.79 -6.99
CA SER A 351 5.08 -11.13 -6.43
C SER A 351 6.10 -12.10 -7.05
N GLU A 352 6.39 -13.21 -6.36
CA GLU A 352 7.35 -14.23 -6.83
C GLU A 352 7.00 -14.81 -8.22
N THR A 353 5.73 -14.76 -8.63
CA THR A 353 5.24 -15.19 -9.94
C THR A 353 5.47 -14.17 -11.06
N GLU A 354 5.56 -12.88 -10.74
CA GLU A 354 5.93 -11.80 -11.69
C GLU A 354 7.48 -11.63 -11.80
N PHE A 355 8.25 -12.40 -11.05
CA PHE A 355 9.64 -12.12 -10.67
C PHE A 355 10.70 -12.57 -11.72
N GLY A 356 10.51 -12.16 -12.97
CA GLY A 356 11.44 -12.43 -14.07
C GLY A 356 12.86 -11.88 -13.83
N ALA A 357 13.85 -12.45 -14.52
CA ALA A 357 15.26 -12.01 -14.45
C ALA A 357 15.42 -10.49 -14.72
N SER A 358 14.69 -9.97 -15.71
CA SER A 358 14.74 -8.54 -16.06
C SER A 358 14.09 -7.65 -14.98
N GLU A 359 13.09 -8.19 -14.27
CA GLU A 359 12.39 -7.54 -13.16
C GLU A 359 13.30 -7.49 -11.92
N MET A 360 14.07 -8.56 -11.64
CA MET A 360 15.10 -8.57 -10.59
C MET A 360 16.13 -7.46 -10.79
N VAL A 361 16.73 -7.38 -11.99
CA VAL A 361 17.74 -6.36 -12.34
C VAL A 361 17.19 -4.94 -12.13
N ARG A 362 15.94 -4.69 -12.54
CA ARG A 362 15.29 -3.39 -12.34
C ARG A 362 14.98 -3.09 -10.87
N GLY A 363 14.61 -4.11 -10.10
CA GLY A 363 14.43 -4.00 -8.65
C GLY A 363 15.71 -3.55 -7.95
N VAL A 364 16.84 -4.24 -8.21
CA VAL A 364 18.17 -3.86 -7.68
C VAL A 364 18.51 -2.41 -8.03
N VAL A 365 18.46 -2.07 -9.32
CA VAL A 365 18.88 -0.76 -9.82
C VAL A 365 17.96 0.36 -9.32
N GLY A 366 16.64 0.12 -9.27
CA GLY A 366 15.66 1.08 -8.77
C GLY A 366 15.86 1.39 -7.29
N MET A 367 15.96 0.34 -6.45
CA MET A 367 16.23 0.47 -5.01
C MET A 367 17.57 1.18 -4.74
N ALA A 368 18.62 0.78 -5.45
CA ALA A 368 19.96 1.36 -5.39
C ALA A 368 19.96 2.87 -5.63
N TYR A 369 19.47 3.32 -6.80
CA TYR A 369 19.43 4.76 -7.12
C TYR A 369 18.49 5.56 -6.21
N LEU A 370 17.39 4.96 -5.76
CA LEU A 370 16.46 5.59 -4.81
C LEU A 370 17.13 5.85 -3.45
N SER A 371 17.88 4.86 -2.93
CA SER A 371 18.53 4.91 -1.62
C SER A 371 19.53 6.06 -1.43
N LYS A 372 19.99 6.67 -2.53
CA LYS A 372 20.93 7.80 -2.52
C LYS A 372 20.27 9.15 -2.27
N HIS A 373 18.93 9.22 -2.31
CA HIS A 373 18.17 10.48 -2.34
C HIS A 373 17.00 10.54 -1.35
N VAL A 374 16.53 9.39 -0.85
CA VAL A 374 15.55 9.28 0.25
C VAL A 374 16.25 8.92 1.57
N ASP A 375 15.62 9.22 2.71
CA ASP A 375 16.14 8.87 4.04
C ASP A 375 15.79 7.44 4.46
N GLY A 376 14.64 6.94 3.99
CA GLY A 376 14.15 5.60 4.26
C GLY A 376 13.24 5.04 3.15
N ILE A 377 13.25 3.73 2.99
CA ILE A 377 12.45 2.97 2.02
C ILE A 377 11.58 1.98 2.80
N ILE A 378 10.27 1.97 2.53
CA ILE A 378 9.29 1.03 3.09
C ILE A 378 8.89 0.07 1.96
N PRO A 379 9.48 -1.14 1.89
CA PRO A 379 9.11 -2.13 0.89
C PRO A 379 7.82 -2.86 1.28
N PHE A 380 6.94 -3.06 0.32
CA PHE A 380 5.74 -3.90 0.40
C PHE A 380 5.84 -4.98 -0.68
N ASP A 381 5.61 -6.24 -0.32
CA ASP A 381 5.67 -7.37 -1.25
C ASP A 381 4.24 -7.76 -1.67
N ASN A 382 3.94 -7.70 -2.96
CA ASN A 382 2.62 -8.08 -3.47
C ASN A 382 2.19 -9.49 -3.03
N SER A 383 3.13 -10.44 -2.91
CA SER A 383 2.81 -11.80 -2.45
C SER A 383 2.42 -11.86 -0.97
N LYS A 384 2.91 -10.93 -0.14
CA LYS A 384 2.53 -10.82 1.27
C LYS A 384 1.20 -10.10 1.43
N LEU A 385 0.93 -9.08 0.62
CA LEU A 385 -0.33 -8.34 0.63
C LEU A 385 -1.51 -9.18 0.14
N ASP A 386 -1.31 -9.98 -0.91
CA ASP A 386 -2.29 -10.92 -1.47
C ASP A 386 -2.57 -12.11 -0.54
N ALA A 387 -1.54 -12.62 0.15
CA ALA A 387 -1.67 -13.76 1.06
C ALA A 387 -2.21 -13.43 2.47
N GLN A 388 -2.65 -12.18 2.75
CA GLN A 388 -2.96 -11.72 4.10
C GLN A 388 -4.44 -11.51 4.42
N ARG A 389 -4.70 -11.44 5.73
CA ARG A 389 -6.05 -11.42 6.30
C ARG A 389 -6.64 -10.01 6.15
N THR A 390 -7.76 -9.90 5.48
CA THR A 390 -8.51 -8.64 5.32
C THR A 390 -9.24 -8.19 6.59
N ASP A 391 -9.15 -8.91 7.71
CA ASP A 391 -9.91 -8.63 8.95
C ASP A 391 -9.45 -7.38 9.71
N PHE A 392 -8.34 -6.77 9.30
CA PHE A 392 -7.87 -5.48 9.81
C PHE A 392 -7.60 -4.45 8.70
N ALA A 393 -7.91 -4.77 7.44
CA ALA A 393 -7.75 -3.85 6.33
C ALA A 393 -8.79 -2.72 6.40
N VAL A 394 -8.40 -1.50 5.99
CA VAL A 394 -9.31 -0.35 6.00
C VAL A 394 -10.48 -0.50 5.03
N ASP A 395 -11.61 0.10 5.42
CA ASP A 395 -12.75 0.22 4.53
C ASP A 395 -12.59 1.37 3.52
N ILE A 396 -12.96 1.08 2.27
CA ILE A 396 -12.91 1.94 1.09
C ILE A 396 -14.13 1.51 0.27
N ASP A 397 -14.88 2.43 -0.32
CA ASP A 397 -15.99 2.05 -1.20
C ASP A 397 -15.50 1.11 -2.32
N GLN A 398 -16.06 -0.09 -2.36
CA GLN A 398 -15.60 -1.15 -3.25
C GLN A 398 -15.87 -0.80 -4.72
N ALA A 399 -17.00 -0.16 -5.02
CA ALA A 399 -17.37 0.17 -6.40
C ALA A 399 -16.44 1.25 -6.99
N ALA A 400 -16.11 2.29 -6.21
CA ALA A 400 -15.12 3.29 -6.59
C ALA A 400 -13.70 2.69 -6.66
N LEU A 401 -13.32 1.81 -5.73
CA LEU A 401 -12.03 1.14 -5.75
C LEU A 401 -11.86 0.26 -7.00
N GLU A 402 -12.85 -0.59 -7.32
CA GLU A 402 -12.89 -1.41 -8.55
C GLU A 402 -12.95 -0.57 -9.84
N HIS A 403 -13.49 0.65 -9.79
CA HIS A 403 -13.53 1.55 -10.95
C HIS A 403 -12.16 2.18 -11.26
N TYR A 404 -11.38 2.54 -10.24
CA TYR A 404 -10.12 3.29 -10.37
C TYR A 404 -8.84 2.47 -10.17
N ASN A 405 -8.92 1.28 -9.57
CA ASN A 405 -7.80 0.36 -9.36
C ASN A 405 -7.99 -0.92 -10.20
N PRO A 406 -6.90 -1.51 -10.75
CA PRO A 406 -6.98 -2.83 -11.37
C PRO A 406 -7.48 -3.89 -10.38
N PRO A 407 -8.40 -4.80 -10.74
CA PRO A 407 -9.04 -5.73 -9.80
C PRO A 407 -8.09 -6.58 -8.95
N MET A 408 -6.91 -6.93 -9.48
CA MET A 408 -5.86 -7.68 -8.76
C MET A 408 -5.11 -6.88 -7.68
N TYR A 409 -5.39 -5.58 -7.52
CA TYR A 409 -4.70 -4.70 -6.57
C TYR A 409 -5.66 -4.01 -5.58
N THR A 410 -6.97 -4.32 -5.59
CA THR A 410 -7.96 -3.69 -4.70
C THR A 410 -7.67 -3.99 -3.23
N ASP A 411 -7.66 -5.26 -2.83
CA ASP A 411 -7.40 -5.70 -1.45
C ASP A 411 -5.93 -5.45 -1.03
N VAL A 412 -5.00 -5.67 -1.96
CA VAL A 412 -3.57 -5.33 -1.83
C VAL A 412 -3.39 -3.87 -1.41
N ASN A 413 -4.09 -2.95 -2.07
CA ASN A 413 -4.02 -1.52 -1.76
C ASN A 413 -4.77 -1.16 -0.47
N ARG A 414 -5.88 -1.82 -0.11
CA ARG A 414 -6.52 -1.63 1.22
C ARG A 414 -5.52 -1.89 2.36
N LEU A 415 -4.79 -3.00 2.30
CA LEU A 415 -3.84 -3.38 3.34
C LEU A 415 -2.63 -2.42 3.40
N LEU A 416 -2.12 -1.95 2.26
CA LEU A 416 -1.07 -0.93 2.21
C LEU A 416 -1.57 0.42 2.76
N VAL A 417 -2.77 0.88 2.39
CA VAL A 417 -3.39 2.10 2.92
C VAL A 417 -3.63 2.00 4.43
N THR A 418 -3.93 0.82 4.96
CA THR A 418 -4.05 0.58 6.42
C THR A 418 -2.76 0.94 7.15
N PHE A 419 -1.61 0.51 6.62
CA PHE A 419 -0.30 0.84 7.18
C PHE A 419 0.02 2.33 7.09
N LEU A 420 -0.35 2.98 5.98
CA LEU A 420 -0.14 4.43 5.79
C LEU A 420 -1.13 5.30 6.59
N GLU A 421 -2.34 4.83 6.89
CA GLU A 421 -3.29 5.50 7.78
C GLU A 421 -2.73 5.55 9.21
N ALA A 422 -2.28 4.39 9.72
CA ALA A 422 -1.59 4.28 11.00
C ALA A 422 -0.33 5.16 11.07
N PHE A 423 0.53 5.11 10.05
CA PHE A 423 1.71 5.98 9.99
C PHE A 423 1.37 7.46 9.78
N THR A 424 0.17 7.81 9.32
CA THR A 424 -0.27 9.20 9.23
C THR A 424 -0.69 9.71 10.60
N MET A 425 -1.57 8.98 11.31
CA MET A 425 -2.06 9.32 12.66
C MET A 425 -0.94 9.71 13.64
N SER A 426 0.22 9.05 13.57
CA SER A 426 1.30 9.14 14.56
C SER A 426 1.92 10.53 14.80
N SER A 427 1.74 11.48 13.87
CA SER A 427 2.14 12.90 14.05
C SER A 427 1.16 13.88 13.41
N THR A 428 -0.11 13.46 13.22
CA THR A 428 -1.19 14.41 12.94
C THR A 428 -1.34 15.30 14.18
N PRO A 429 -1.15 16.62 14.09
CA PRO A 429 -1.11 17.46 15.29
C PRO A 429 -2.47 17.53 15.97
N GLN A 430 -2.43 17.59 17.31
CA GLN A 430 -3.61 17.62 18.20
C GLN A 430 -4.35 18.97 18.14
N SER A 431 -4.67 19.46 16.93
CA SER A 431 -4.97 20.86 16.64
C SER A 431 -6.19 21.39 17.37
N ALA A 432 -5.94 22.30 18.32
CA ALA A 432 -6.63 23.55 18.61
C ALA A 432 -8.16 23.75 18.39
N ASP A 433 -9.00 22.72 18.52
CA ASP A 433 -10.44 22.90 18.82
C ASP A 433 -10.72 22.45 20.26
N THR A 434 -10.88 23.43 21.13
CA THR A 434 -11.15 23.26 22.56
C THR A 434 -12.56 22.78 22.89
N THR A 435 -13.39 22.44 21.89
CA THR A 435 -14.78 22.00 22.08
C THR A 435 -15.02 20.50 21.82
N GLY A 436 -14.13 19.82 21.09
CA GLY A 436 -14.24 18.39 20.78
C GLY A 436 -13.59 17.49 21.85
N THR A 437 -14.41 16.67 22.52
CA THR A 437 -13.99 15.80 23.65
C THR A 437 -13.40 14.44 23.25
N GLU A 438 -13.43 14.08 21.97
CA GLU A 438 -12.86 12.83 21.44
C GLU A 438 -11.78 13.21 20.42
N ARG A 439 -10.51 12.90 20.76
CA ARG A 439 -9.32 13.30 20.01
C ARG A 439 -8.31 12.17 20.00
N ILE A 440 -7.56 12.04 18.91
CA ILE A 440 -6.34 11.23 18.89
C ILE A 440 -5.33 11.87 19.86
N SER A 441 -4.83 11.11 20.82
CA SER A 441 -3.95 11.60 21.89
C SER A 441 -2.95 10.53 22.34
N GLY A 442 -1.76 10.94 22.79
CA GLY A 442 -0.68 10.01 23.11
C GLY A 442 0.67 10.64 22.85
N GLU A 443 1.67 9.79 22.65
CA GLU A 443 3.03 10.21 22.32
C GLU A 443 3.12 10.64 20.85
N VAL A 444 3.79 11.76 20.59
CA VAL A 444 4.03 12.24 19.22
C VAL A 444 5.21 11.47 18.64
N PHE A 445 4.96 10.71 17.58
CA PHE A 445 5.98 9.96 16.84
C PHE A 445 6.16 10.61 15.46
N ASP A 446 7.11 11.55 15.40
CA ASP A 446 7.41 12.30 14.19
C ASP A 446 8.01 11.38 13.11
N VAL A 447 7.77 11.70 11.84
CA VAL A 447 8.32 10.95 10.68
C VAL A 447 9.83 10.62 10.79
N PRO A 448 10.72 11.49 11.31
CA PRO A 448 12.12 11.16 11.41
C PRO A 448 12.47 10.11 12.47
N ASP A 449 11.64 9.91 13.50
CA ASP A 449 11.86 8.88 14.51
C ASP A 449 11.65 7.47 13.93
N SER A 450 11.05 7.38 12.74
CA SER A 450 10.99 6.17 11.93
C SER A 450 12.34 5.67 11.43
N PHE A 451 13.40 6.49 11.39
CA PHE A 451 14.70 6.10 10.80
C PHE A 451 15.95 6.76 11.43
N ARG A 452 15.85 7.98 11.99
CA ARG A 452 17.00 8.70 12.58
C ARG A 452 17.70 7.97 13.74
N PRO A 453 17.05 7.13 14.57
CA PRO A 453 17.76 6.33 15.58
C PRO A 453 18.77 5.37 14.96
N VAL A 454 18.40 4.71 13.85
CA VAL A 454 19.25 3.69 13.20
C VAL A 454 20.24 4.26 12.18
N GLN A 455 19.99 5.44 11.60
CA GLN A 455 20.98 6.15 10.77
C GLN A 455 22.34 6.37 11.47
N ARG A 456 22.35 6.39 12.81
CA ARG A 456 23.58 6.54 13.62
C ARG A 456 24.45 5.28 13.72
N LYS A 457 23.97 4.14 13.20
CA LYS A 457 24.65 2.82 13.23
C LYS A 457 25.34 2.45 11.92
N TYR A 458 25.33 3.36 10.94
CA TYR A 458 26.08 3.18 9.70
C TYR A 458 27.54 3.57 9.93
N SER A 459 28.47 2.73 9.43
CA SER A 459 29.88 2.86 9.73
C SER A 459 30.49 4.16 9.21
N VAL A 460 30.84 5.04 10.15
CA VAL A 460 31.51 6.35 9.92
C VAL A 460 32.89 6.17 9.25
N ALA A 461 33.47 4.97 9.35
CA ALA A 461 34.77 4.63 8.77
C ALA A 461 34.70 3.99 7.37
N SER A 462 33.50 3.84 6.78
CA SER A 462 33.38 3.20 5.47
C SER A 462 33.85 4.11 4.32
N GLU A 463 34.57 3.56 3.35
CA GLU A 463 35.00 4.28 2.13
C GLU A 463 33.85 4.51 1.12
N ARG A 464 32.59 4.34 1.55
CA ARG A 464 31.38 4.40 0.72
C ARG A 464 31.15 5.84 0.23
N ALA A 465 30.81 5.98 -1.06
CA ALA A 465 30.54 7.27 -1.68
C ALA A 465 29.28 8.00 -1.14
N TYR A 466 28.44 7.32 -0.36
CA TYR A 466 27.28 7.87 0.37
C TYR A 466 26.77 6.86 1.41
N THR A 467 26.01 7.33 2.41
CA THR A 467 25.18 6.49 3.28
C THR A 467 23.84 6.24 2.59
N PRO A 468 23.41 4.99 2.37
CA PRO A 468 22.11 4.71 1.76
C PRO A 468 20.96 4.89 2.76
N ALA A 469 19.75 5.06 2.22
CA ALA A 469 18.51 5.04 2.96
C ALA A 469 18.37 3.80 3.89
N VAL A 470 17.65 3.98 4.99
CA VAL A 470 17.24 2.87 5.87
C VAL A 470 16.17 2.06 5.16
N VAL A 471 16.31 0.74 5.07
CA VAL A 471 15.23 -0.14 4.64
C VAL A 471 14.40 -0.50 5.86
N MET A 472 13.11 -0.19 5.82
CA MET A 472 12.22 -0.22 6.98
C MET A 472 11.07 -1.19 6.68
N ALA A 473 11.22 -2.46 7.06
CA ALA A 473 10.24 -3.49 6.78
C ALA A 473 8.94 -3.23 7.59
N PRO A 474 7.79 -3.01 6.93
CA PRO A 474 6.52 -2.71 7.59
C PRO A 474 5.88 -3.95 8.25
N VAL A 475 5.40 -3.76 9.48
CA VAL A 475 4.57 -4.74 10.20
C VAL A 475 3.33 -4.09 10.80
N ILE A 476 2.23 -4.84 10.82
CA ILE A 476 0.99 -4.45 11.52
C ILE A 476 0.22 -5.68 12.00
N GLY A 477 -0.07 -5.74 13.30
CA GLY A 477 -0.95 -6.74 13.89
C GLY A 477 -2.11 -6.11 14.66
N THR A 478 -3.12 -6.91 15.01
CA THR A 478 -4.29 -6.46 15.75
C THR A 478 -4.73 -7.48 16.81
N THR A 479 -5.50 -7.02 17.80
CA THR A 479 -6.20 -7.84 18.78
C THR A 479 -7.50 -7.19 19.23
N SER A 480 -8.58 -7.96 19.23
CA SER A 480 -9.89 -7.53 19.73
C SER A 480 -10.03 -7.62 21.26
N ALA A 481 -8.98 -8.09 21.95
CA ALA A 481 -8.93 -8.24 23.40
C ALA A 481 -9.39 -6.97 24.14
N SER A 482 -10.27 -7.14 25.13
CA SER A 482 -10.75 -6.10 26.04
C SER A 482 -10.06 -6.15 27.41
N ARG A 483 -8.92 -6.86 27.51
CA ARG A 483 -8.04 -6.93 28.69
C ARG A 483 -6.62 -7.26 28.27
N PHE A 484 -5.63 -6.87 29.06
CA PHE A 484 -4.21 -7.06 28.73
C PHE A 484 -3.40 -7.70 29.86
N ASP A 485 -2.47 -8.56 29.44
CA ASP A 485 -1.48 -9.26 30.25
C ASP A 485 -0.27 -9.60 29.37
N ARG A 486 0.83 -10.08 29.95
CA ARG A 486 2.06 -10.40 29.20
C ARG A 486 1.83 -11.45 28.10
N ALA A 487 0.92 -12.41 28.27
CA ALA A 487 0.64 -13.43 27.27
C ALA A 487 -0.18 -12.90 26.09
N ARG A 488 -1.07 -11.92 26.34
CA ARG A 488 -1.79 -11.19 25.28
C ARG A 488 -0.89 -10.23 24.51
N LEU A 489 0.04 -9.57 25.19
CA LEU A 489 1.09 -8.78 24.56
C LEU A 489 2.02 -9.65 23.69
N ASP A 490 2.41 -10.84 24.18
CA ASP A 490 3.17 -11.81 23.40
C ASP A 490 2.38 -12.30 22.18
N THR A 491 1.07 -12.55 22.32
CA THR A 491 0.19 -12.91 21.20
C THR A 491 0.11 -11.78 20.15
N LEU A 492 0.02 -10.51 20.58
CA LEU A 492 0.01 -9.34 19.68
C LEU A 492 1.37 -9.13 18.99
N ALA A 493 2.48 -9.37 19.70
CA ALA A 493 3.81 -9.36 19.10
C ALA A 493 3.98 -10.49 18.06
N ARG A 494 3.46 -11.69 18.34
CA ARG A 494 3.47 -12.83 17.39
C ARG A 494 2.62 -12.56 16.15
N SER A 495 1.39 -12.05 16.30
CA SER A 495 0.57 -11.71 15.13
C SER A 495 1.25 -10.64 14.28
N THR A 496 1.79 -9.58 14.90
CA THR A 496 2.50 -8.50 14.22
C THR A 496 3.75 -8.97 13.48
N LEU A 497 4.70 -9.61 14.17
CA LEU A 497 6.03 -9.91 13.62
C LEU A 497 6.12 -11.21 12.81
N LEU A 498 5.11 -12.09 12.87
CA LEU A 498 5.13 -13.39 12.18
C LEU A 498 3.98 -13.58 11.17
N GLN A 499 2.89 -12.81 11.27
CA GLN A 499 1.71 -12.94 10.40
C GLN A 499 1.39 -11.64 9.66
N GLY A 500 1.57 -10.49 10.30
CA GLY A 500 1.33 -9.15 9.77
C GLY A 500 2.53 -8.47 9.11
N GLN A 501 3.47 -9.26 8.56
CA GLN A 501 4.62 -8.74 7.82
C GLN A 501 4.21 -8.35 6.40
N LEU A 502 4.26 -7.07 6.01
CA LEU A 502 3.84 -6.66 4.66
C LEU A 502 4.98 -6.83 3.60
N VAL A 503 6.10 -7.41 4.01
CA VAL A 503 7.25 -7.89 3.22
C VAL A 503 7.87 -9.09 3.94
N ASP A 504 8.50 -10.06 3.26
CA ASP A 504 9.12 -11.21 3.93
C ASP A 504 10.46 -10.84 4.61
N PHE A 505 10.62 -11.12 5.91
CA PHE A 505 11.89 -10.93 6.63
C PHE A 505 12.01 -11.80 7.90
N ASP A 506 13.23 -12.03 8.38
CA ASP A 506 13.49 -12.59 9.72
C ASP A 506 13.70 -11.46 10.75
N PRO A 507 12.84 -11.30 11.78
CA PRO A 507 13.05 -10.32 12.85
C PRO A 507 14.43 -10.40 13.54
N LYS A 508 15.05 -11.58 13.61
CA LYS A 508 16.36 -11.77 14.27
C LYS A 508 17.51 -11.15 13.49
N SER A 509 17.31 -10.88 12.20
CA SER A 509 18.26 -10.18 11.33
C SER A 509 18.18 -8.65 11.39
N ALA A 510 17.22 -8.07 12.12
CA ALA A 510 17.02 -6.61 12.14
C ALA A 510 18.03 -5.86 13.02
N TRP A 511 18.35 -4.61 12.67
CA TRP A 511 19.17 -3.67 13.45
C TRP A 511 18.41 -3.07 14.66
N GLY A 512 17.12 -3.39 14.77
CA GLY A 512 16.18 -2.84 15.75
C GLY A 512 14.82 -2.59 15.09
N GLY A 513 13.98 -1.80 15.77
CA GLY A 513 12.74 -1.31 15.19
C GLY A 513 12.06 -0.26 16.06
N THR A 514 11.07 0.40 15.46
CA THR A 514 10.14 1.29 16.17
C THR A 514 8.72 0.78 16.00
N PHE A 515 7.93 0.92 17.05
CA PHE A 515 6.58 0.37 17.17
C PHE A 515 5.63 1.42 17.74
N MET A 516 4.35 1.30 17.40
CA MET A 516 3.27 2.10 17.95
C MET A 516 2.09 1.20 18.29
N ALA A 517 1.75 1.11 19.57
CA ALA A 517 0.53 0.48 20.04
C ALA A 517 -0.62 1.52 19.98
N TYR A 518 -1.73 1.20 19.31
CA TYR A 518 -2.86 2.13 19.22
C TYR A 518 -4.23 1.47 19.29
N GLY A 519 -5.23 2.16 19.82
CA GLY A 519 -6.57 1.62 20.02
C GLY A 519 -7.52 2.56 20.78
N PRO A 520 -8.75 2.12 21.10
CA PRO A 520 -9.73 2.94 21.78
C PRO A 520 -9.35 3.17 23.26
N ALA A 521 -9.78 4.29 23.82
CA ALA A 521 -9.37 4.77 25.15
C ALA A 521 -9.48 3.70 26.26
N GLU A 522 -10.62 3.02 26.38
CA GLU A 522 -10.86 1.95 27.38
C GLU A 522 -9.81 0.83 27.31
N LYS A 523 -9.39 0.44 26.10
CA LYS A 523 -8.39 -0.62 25.90
C LYS A 523 -6.97 -0.12 26.10
N MET A 524 -6.70 1.14 25.75
CA MET A 524 -5.38 1.76 25.96
C MET A 524 -5.12 2.07 27.44
N GLU A 525 -6.14 2.42 28.23
CA GLU A 525 -6.02 2.63 29.69
C GLU A 525 -5.60 1.33 30.44
N GLU A 526 -6.08 0.15 30.03
CA GLU A 526 -5.61 -1.13 30.60
C GLU A 526 -4.23 -1.54 30.06
N LEU A 527 -3.86 -1.09 28.86
CA LEU A 527 -2.59 -1.43 28.21
C LEU A 527 -1.41 -0.57 28.68
N GLU A 528 -1.65 0.73 28.92
CA GLU A 528 -0.63 1.73 29.26
C GLU A 528 0.33 1.29 30.39
N PRO A 529 -0.13 0.75 31.55
CA PRO A 529 0.79 0.32 32.60
C PRO A 529 1.81 -0.71 32.14
N LEU A 530 1.42 -1.64 31.27
CA LEU A 530 2.31 -2.67 30.72
C LEU A 530 3.31 -2.11 29.71
N LEU A 531 2.96 -1.01 29.03
CA LEU A 531 3.88 -0.29 28.14
C LEU A 531 4.88 0.54 28.96
N GLN A 532 4.43 1.22 30.01
CA GLN A 532 5.28 1.99 30.93
C GLN A 532 6.25 1.09 31.73
N ASP A 533 5.81 -0.10 32.17
CA ASP A 533 6.67 -1.13 32.78
C ASP A 533 7.63 -1.79 31.74
N GLY A 534 7.45 -1.51 30.45
CA GLY A 534 8.31 -2.02 29.37
C GLY A 534 8.07 -3.49 29.00
N GLU A 535 6.93 -4.08 29.36
CA GLU A 535 6.61 -5.49 29.08
C GLU A 535 6.62 -5.81 27.59
N LEU A 536 6.03 -4.94 26.76
CA LEU A 536 6.04 -5.12 25.30
C LEU A 536 7.46 -4.98 24.73
N THR A 537 8.26 -4.02 25.21
CA THR A 537 9.68 -3.88 24.83
C THR A 537 10.50 -5.12 25.24
N SER A 538 10.23 -5.68 26.42
CA SER A 538 10.83 -6.94 26.90
C SER A 538 10.49 -8.10 25.98
N ILE A 539 9.22 -8.26 25.61
CA ILE A 539 8.74 -9.27 24.66
C ILE A 539 9.43 -9.12 23.30
N LEU A 540 9.37 -7.93 22.69
CA LEU A 540 9.95 -7.65 21.37
C LEU A 540 11.47 -7.86 21.34
N SER A 541 12.17 -7.60 22.46
CA SER A 541 13.60 -7.87 22.60
C SER A 541 13.96 -9.36 22.71
N GLY A 542 12.97 -10.21 22.99
CA GLY A 542 13.14 -11.61 23.32
C GLY A 542 13.60 -12.50 22.19
N GLN A 543 13.97 -13.73 22.57
CA GLN A 543 14.66 -14.73 21.74
C GLN A 543 13.85 -15.23 20.53
N ASP A 544 12.54 -15.00 20.53
CA ASP A 544 11.63 -15.34 19.42
C ASP A 544 11.58 -14.26 18.33
N PHE A 545 11.97 -13.03 18.67
CA PHE A 545 11.78 -11.82 17.85
C PHE A 545 13.11 -11.13 17.54
N LEU A 546 13.41 -10.00 18.17
CA LEU A 546 14.62 -9.23 17.89
C LEU A 546 15.86 -9.81 18.62
N ALA A 547 15.72 -10.82 19.48
CA ALA A 547 16.83 -11.59 20.09
C ALA A 547 18.01 -10.72 20.58
N ARG A 548 17.70 -9.62 21.29
CA ARG A 548 18.64 -8.55 21.63
C ARG A 548 19.86 -9.04 22.42
N GLU A 549 19.66 -10.03 23.28
CA GLU A 549 20.70 -10.60 24.14
C GLU A 549 21.67 -11.55 23.42
N GLN A 550 21.43 -11.90 22.14
CA GLN A 550 22.33 -12.76 21.35
C GLN A 550 23.37 -11.97 20.53
N TYR A 551 23.34 -10.63 20.58
CA TYR A 551 24.17 -9.79 19.72
C TYR A 551 25.31 -9.11 20.47
N ASP A 552 26.51 -9.69 20.36
CA ASP A 552 27.78 -9.17 20.91
C ASP A 552 28.51 -8.21 19.94
N GLY A 553 27.80 -7.56 19.02
CA GLY A 553 28.38 -6.67 18.01
C GLY A 553 28.64 -5.22 18.50
N PRO A 554 29.14 -4.33 17.62
CA PRO A 554 29.62 -3.00 18.00
C PRO A 554 28.52 -1.98 18.35
N SER A 555 27.27 -2.25 17.97
CA SER A 555 26.10 -1.39 18.23
C SER A 555 25.01 -2.14 19.02
N SER A 556 24.12 -1.43 19.70
CA SER A 556 22.94 -2.06 20.31
C SER A 556 21.86 -2.39 19.28
N VAL A 557 21.08 -3.44 19.53
CA VAL A 557 19.75 -3.61 18.91
C VAL A 557 18.77 -2.76 19.73
N ASP A 558 18.18 -1.75 19.11
CA ASP A 558 17.33 -0.77 19.79
C ASP A 558 15.86 -0.95 19.42
N ILE A 559 14.99 -0.71 20.40
CA ILE A 559 13.55 -0.96 20.31
C ILE A 559 12.85 0.23 20.94
N TYR A 560 12.01 0.88 20.15
CA TYR A 560 11.19 2.01 20.59
C TYR A 560 9.72 1.58 20.50
N VAL A 561 8.96 1.82 21.55
CA VAL A 561 7.53 1.52 21.63
C VAL A 561 6.84 2.79 22.08
N ASN A 562 5.92 3.28 21.26
CA ASN A 562 5.11 4.48 21.52
C ASN A 562 3.64 4.07 21.69
N GLN A 563 2.83 4.89 22.35
CA GLN A 563 1.39 4.65 22.50
C GLN A 563 0.50 5.79 21.96
N LEU A 564 -0.62 5.43 21.34
CA LEU A 564 -1.60 6.35 20.76
C LEU A 564 -3.05 5.91 21.02
N VAL A 565 -3.83 6.74 21.71
CA VAL A 565 -5.27 6.58 21.83
C VAL A 565 -5.94 7.08 20.53
N VAL A 566 -6.73 6.22 19.91
CA VAL A 566 -7.55 6.50 18.72
C VAL A 566 -8.98 6.10 19.06
N PRO A 567 -9.88 7.04 19.44
CA PRO A 567 -11.21 6.70 19.97
C PRO A 567 -12.14 5.96 18.98
N HIS A 568 -11.82 5.95 17.69
CA HIS A 568 -12.71 5.54 16.60
C HIS A 568 -12.28 4.23 15.93
N VAL A 569 -11.53 3.36 16.63
CA VAL A 569 -11.21 2.00 16.19
C VAL A 569 -11.58 0.99 17.28
N ASP A 570 -12.11 -0.18 16.90
CA ASP A 570 -12.63 -1.16 17.87
C ASP A 570 -11.53 -1.99 18.56
N ASN A 571 -10.37 -2.14 17.93
CA ASN A 571 -9.31 -3.08 18.32
C ASN A 571 -8.06 -2.35 18.81
N VAL A 572 -7.18 -3.07 19.50
CA VAL A 572 -5.80 -2.62 19.72
C VAL A 572 -4.93 -3.17 18.60
N TYR A 573 -4.12 -2.30 18.03
CA TYR A 573 -3.19 -2.56 16.94
C TYR A 573 -1.76 -2.37 17.42
N LEU A 574 -0.83 -3.09 16.81
CA LEU A 574 0.60 -2.87 16.95
C LEU A 574 1.18 -2.66 15.56
N TRP A 575 1.46 -1.41 15.23
CA TRP A 575 2.15 -0.98 14.01
C TRP A 575 3.66 -0.96 14.27
N GLY A 576 4.48 -1.17 13.25
CA GLY A 576 5.93 -0.99 13.38
C GLY A 576 6.71 -0.95 12.07
N LEU A 577 7.95 -0.49 12.19
CA LEU A 577 8.97 -0.48 11.15
C LEU A 577 10.23 -1.14 11.69
N ILE A 578 10.66 -2.21 11.01
CA ILE A 578 11.81 -3.03 11.39
C ILE A 578 13.02 -2.63 10.52
N TRP A 579 14.14 -2.30 11.15
CA TRP A 579 15.24 -1.61 10.49
C TRP A 579 16.28 -2.58 9.91
N ASN A 580 16.59 -2.40 8.62
CA ASN A 580 17.60 -3.14 7.86
C ASN A 580 17.62 -4.67 8.12
N PRO A 581 16.48 -5.39 8.16
CA PRO A 581 16.52 -6.85 8.23
C PRO A 581 17.01 -7.45 6.91
N ASN A 582 17.42 -8.71 6.97
CA ASN A 582 17.53 -9.58 5.80
C ASN A 582 16.14 -9.81 5.20
N LEU A 583 16.06 -9.67 3.89
CA LEU A 583 14.84 -9.52 3.09
C LEU A 583 14.99 -10.46 1.88
N PRO A 584 14.50 -11.71 1.94
CA PRO A 584 14.78 -12.73 0.92
C PRO A 584 14.39 -12.32 -0.50
N THR A 585 13.34 -11.49 -0.65
CA THR A 585 12.97 -10.87 -1.93
C THR A 585 14.07 -9.95 -2.48
N LEU A 586 14.72 -9.13 -1.66
CA LEU A 586 15.82 -8.24 -2.06
C LEU A 586 17.15 -8.98 -2.21
N GLU A 587 17.45 -9.97 -1.38
CA GLU A 587 18.64 -10.82 -1.50
C GLU A 587 18.66 -11.60 -2.81
N ARG A 588 17.52 -12.17 -3.23
CA ARG A 588 17.36 -12.84 -4.52
C ARG A 588 17.64 -11.88 -5.68
N MET A 589 17.10 -10.66 -5.63
CA MET A 589 17.40 -9.62 -6.62
C MET A 589 18.91 -9.33 -6.69
N TYR A 590 19.56 -9.04 -5.55
CA TYR A 590 20.98 -8.68 -5.48
C TYR A 590 21.89 -9.82 -5.95
N LYS A 591 21.64 -11.05 -5.48
CA LYS A 591 22.36 -12.25 -5.90
C LYS A 591 22.27 -12.46 -7.41
N HIS A 592 21.09 -12.32 -8.01
CA HIS A 592 20.93 -12.46 -9.45
C HIS A 592 21.70 -11.40 -10.24
N ALA A 593 21.63 -10.14 -9.81
CA ALA A 593 22.42 -9.06 -10.43
C ALA A 593 23.93 -9.30 -10.29
N ARG A 594 24.38 -9.83 -9.15
CA ARG A 594 25.78 -10.21 -8.93
C ARG A 594 26.22 -11.36 -9.83
N GLU A 595 25.42 -12.42 -9.95
CA GLU A 595 25.69 -13.57 -10.83
C GLU A 595 25.79 -13.13 -12.30
N LEU A 596 24.93 -12.20 -12.75
CA LEU A 596 25.04 -11.59 -14.07
C LEU A 596 26.35 -10.80 -14.24
N VAL A 597 26.74 -9.98 -13.25
CA VAL A 597 27.98 -9.20 -13.27
C VAL A 597 29.24 -10.07 -13.28
N GLU A 598 29.23 -11.21 -12.57
CA GLU A 598 30.36 -12.14 -12.49
C GLU A 598 30.47 -13.09 -13.70
N GLN A 599 29.34 -13.46 -14.33
CA GLN A 599 29.30 -14.59 -15.28
C GLN A 599 28.92 -14.21 -16.74
N SER A 600 28.45 -12.98 -16.99
CA SER A 600 27.96 -12.56 -18.31
C SER A 600 28.76 -11.38 -18.88
N GLU A 601 28.92 -11.36 -20.21
CA GLU A 601 29.47 -10.22 -20.98
C GLU A 601 28.38 -9.58 -21.86
N ASN A 602 27.11 -9.76 -21.49
CA ASN A 602 25.99 -9.09 -22.16
C ASN A 602 25.90 -7.61 -21.74
N LYS A 603 25.09 -6.83 -22.47
CA LYS A 603 24.89 -5.40 -22.20
C LYS A 603 24.35 -5.11 -20.80
N GLU A 604 23.50 -5.99 -20.26
CA GLU A 604 22.87 -5.82 -18.94
C GLU A 604 23.90 -5.98 -17.80
N ALA A 605 24.82 -6.95 -17.93
CA ALA A 605 25.96 -7.12 -17.02
C ALA A 605 26.93 -5.93 -17.08
N GLN A 606 27.21 -5.37 -18.26
CA GLN A 606 27.99 -4.12 -18.37
C GLN A 606 27.25 -2.96 -17.67
N GLU A 607 25.95 -2.80 -17.91
CA GLU A 607 25.15 -1.73 -17.30
C GLU A 607 25.04 -1.87 -15.78
N LEU A 608 25.08 -3.09 -15.24
CA LEU A 608 25.17 -3.35 -13.80
C LEU A 608 26.57 -3.03 -13.24
N ARG A 609 27.66 -3.35 -13.94
CA ARG A 609 29.02 -2.96 -13.55
C ARG A 609 29.18 -1.44 -13.48
N GLU A 610 28.62 -0.72 -14.46
CA GLU A 610 28.56 0.76 -14.48
C GLU A 610 27.73 1.36 -13.34
N ALA A 611 26.87 0.56 -12.69
CA ALA A 611 26.03 0.98 -11.56
C ALA A 611 26.49 0.42 -10.20
N TRP A 612 27.52 -0.43 -10.14
CA TRP A 612 27.80 -1.27 -8.97
C TRP A 612 28.11 -0.47 -7.70
N GLU A 613 28.88 0.62 -7.82
CA GLU A 613 29.17 1.58 -6.72
C GLU A 613 27.92 2.28 -6.13
N THR A 614 26.76 2.18 -6.80
CA THR A 614 25.46 2.64 -6.30
C THR A 614 24.56 1.49 -5.83
N ILE A 615 24.85 0.25 -6.25
CA ILE A 615 24.11 -0.94 -5.83
C ILE A 615 24.63 -1.44 -4.49
N GLU A 616 25.91 -1.79 -4.44
CA GLU A 616 26.58 -2.45 -3.33
C GLU A 616 26.34 -1.77 -1.96
N PRO A 617 26.42 -0.43 -1.80
CA PRO A 617 26.22 0.21 -0.50
C PRO A 617 24.89 -0.09 0.18
N LEU A 618 23.79 -0.25 -0.58
CA LEU A 618 22.46 -0.51 -0.04
C LEU A 618 22.33 -1.95 0.48
N PHE A 619 22.75 -2.92 -0.32
CA PHE A 619 22.56 -4.34 0.00
C PHE A 619 23.57 -4.81 1.07
N ASP A 620 24.77 -4.23 1.08
CA ASP A 620 25.77 -4.38 2.15
C ASP A 620 25.40 -3.63 3.46
N CYS A 621 24.13 -3.22 3.61
CA CYS A 621 23.54 -2.71 4.85
C CYS A 621 22.33 -3.53 5.32
N LEU A 622 21.90 -4.57 4.58
CA LEU A 622 20.85 -5.47 5.05
C LEU A 622 21.46 -6.50 6.02
N GLY A 623 20.71 -6.88 7.05
CA GLY A 623 21.14 -7.85 8.05
C GLY A 623 21.99 -7.27 9.17
N ARG A 624 21.73 -7.71 10.40
CA ARG A 624 22.38 -7.31 11.66
C ARG A 624 23.89 -7.57 11.67
N GLU A 625 24.34 -8.55 10.90
CA GLU A 625 25.73 -8.82 10.59
C GLU A 625 26.47 -7.61 10.00
N ASN A 626 25.76 -6.70 9.33
CA ASN A 626 26.30 -5.50 8.68
C ASN A 626 26.07 -4.19 9.49
N MET A 627 25.66 -4.28 10.75
CA MET A 627 25.45 -3.13 11.65
C MET A 627 26.74 -2.75 12.40
N GLY A 628 27.30 -1.55 12.16
CA GLY A 628 28.50 -1.05 12.86
C GLY A 628 29.40 -0.12 12.05
#